data_AF-A0A1R3WWL7-F1
#
_entry.id   AF-A0A1R3WWL7-F1
#
_cell.length_a   1.000
_cell.length_b   1.000
_cell.length_c   1.000
_cell.angle_alpha   90.00
_cell.angle_beta   90.00
_cell.angle_gamma   90.00
#
_symmetry.space_group_name_H-M   'P 1'
#
loop_
_entity.id
_entity.type
_entity.pdbx_description
1 polymer ?
#
loop_
_entity_poly.entity_id
_entity_poly.type
_entity_poly.pdbx_seq_one_letter_code
_entity_poly.pdbx_strand_id
1 'polypeptide(L)'
;MNQNRTIVSLFSGIGGFEVGFAKSGIPTSLACEIEPTAQLVLKSHIANTRIYDDVSELKSIPSAFAVTAGFPCQNLSLVGDNSGIQGRDTKIVFDMFSLVAKSPDHEWLVLENVPFMLWQRKGEAIRFVTEKLSSLGYKWAYRVVDARSFGIPQRRRRVVIVASKKHDPRDVLFSTDCDSPSWIEDDGKVPCGFSWTEGRYGLGWAPNGVPTIKGGSRIGVPSPPAIWFRDTGLIGTPSIEDAERLQGFDAHWTKAATGPKGQLGARWKLVGNAIPVGIADWVARQLVSPGTFLLDDRVKVWKSRIWPNAAYDVGDGVMKVDIGEFPEKHQCEGLSKFLCFPVKELSERASLGFLKRAREGKLRFKDGFLDAVEQHANTMSQKNYVAARTAAE
;
A
#
# COMPACT_ATOMS: atom_id res chain seq x y z
N MET A 1 -18.85 20.16 -19.73
CA MET A 1 -18.13 21.35 -19.24
C MET A 1 -16.86 20.84 -18.57
N ASN A 2 -15.69 21.07 -19.17
CA ASN A 2 -14.40 20.77 -18.55
C ASN A 2 -14.17 21.79 -17.42
N GLN A 3 -14.67 21.51 -16.22
CA GLN A 3 -14.09 22.14 -15.04
C GLN A 3 -12.64 21.67 -14.93
N ASN A 4 -11.73 22.61 -14.63
CA ASN A 4 -10.31 22.33 -14.48
C ASN A 4 -10.10 21.56 -13.17
N ARG A 5 -10.33 20.24 -13.20
CA ARG A 5 -10.23 19.35 -12.05
C ARG A 5 -8.76 19.24 -11.64
N THR A 6 -8.47 19.48 -10.36
CA THR A 6 -7.13 19.27 -9.79
C THR A 6 -7.22 18.47 -8.50
N ILE A 7 -6.12 17.82 -8.11
CA ILE A 7 -5.97 17.27 -6.77
C ILE A 7 -5.08 18.13 -5.86
N VAL A 8 -5.42 18.11 -4.58
CA VAL A 8 -4.48 18.40 -3.49
C VAL A 8 -4.02 17.06 -2.92
N SER A 9 -2.72 16.80 -2.90
CA SER A 9 -2.13 15.57 -2.39
C SER A 9 -1.40 15.85 -1.08
N LEU A 10 -1.86 15.21 0.00
CA LEU A 10 -1.26 15.27 1.32
C LEU A 10 -0.59 13.93 1.62
N PHE A 11 0.57 13.95 2.28
CA PHE A 11 1.38 12.75 2.48
C PHE A 11 1.73 12.07 1.14
N SER A 12 2.18 12.88 0.17
CA SER A 12 2.36 12.50 -1.24
C SER A 12 3.30 11.32 -1.46
N GLY A 13 4.25 11.08 -0.55
CA GLY A 13 5.27 10.06 -0.69
C GLY A 13 6.04 10.23 -1.99
N ILE A 14 6.04 9.20 -2.83
CA ILE A 14 6.71 9.22 -4.14
C ILE A 14 5.76 9.44 -5.32
N GLY A 15 4.55 9.94 -5.10
CA GLY A 15 3.68 10.37 -6.20
C GLY A 15 2.61 9.37 -6.63
N GLY A 16 2.22 8.42 -5.77
CA GLY A 16 1.29 7.35 -6.17
C GLY A 16 -0.10 7.87 -6.56
N PHE A 17 -0.63 8.82 -5.78
CA PHE A 17 -1.89 9.50 -6.12
C PHE A 17 -1.73 10.41 -7.33
N GLU A 18 -0.65 11.18 -7.38
CA GLU A 18 -0.35 12.12 -8.45
C GLU A 18 -0.28 11.44 -9.80
N VAL A 19 0.43 10.31 -9.90
CA VAL A 19 0.50 9.52 -11.14
C VAL A 19 -0.85 8.91 -11.49
N GLY A 20 -1.56 8.32 -10.51
CA GLY A 20 -2.87 7.70 -10.75
C GLY A 20 -3.91 8.69 -11.24
N PHE A 21 -4.02 9.85 -10.61
CA PHE A 21 -4.97 10.89 -11.00
C PHE A 21 -4.57 11.59 -12.31
N ALA A 22 -3.27 11.78 -12.58
CA ALA A 22 -2.81 12.34 -13.84
C ALA A 22 -3.17 11.45 -15.04
N LYS A 23 -3.18 10.11 -14.88
CA LYS A 23 -3.67 9.18 -15.92
C LYS A 23 -5.14 9.40 -16.28
N SER A 24 -5.93 9.89 -15.33
CA SER A 24 -7.33 10.29 -15.54
C SER A 24 -7.50 11.78 -15.94
N GLY A 25 -6.41 12.46 -16.31
CA GLY A 25 -6.43 13.86 -16.73
C GLY A 25 -6.62 14.87 -15.60
N ILE A 26 -6.37 14.48 -14.33
CA ILE A 26 -6.52 15.34 -13.17
C ILE A 26 -5.13 15.69 -12.61
N PRO A 27 -4.57 16.87 -12.94
CA PRO A 27 -3.25 17.28 -12.45
C PRO A 27 -3.25 17.65 -10.96
N THR A 28 -2.06 17.69 -10.37
CA THR A 28 -1.84 18.06 -8.97
C THR A 28 -1.60 19.57 -8.83
N SER A 29 -2.45 20.26 -8.09
CA SER A 29 -2.29 21.70 -7.79
C SER A 29 -1.44 21.96 -6.55
N LEU A 30 -1.42 21.04 -5.60
CA LEU A 30 -0.61 21.12 -4.37
C LEU A 30 -0.19 19.72 -3.95
N ALA A 31 1.09 19.55 -3.58
CA ALA A 31 1.60 18.33 -2.95
C ALA A 31 2.21 18.67 -1.59
N CYS A 32 2.12 17.78 -0.61
CA CYS A 32 2.71 17.97 0.72
C CYS A 32 3.36 16.67 1.20
N GLU A 33 4.67 16.72 1.48
CA GLU A 33 5.48 15.56 1.87
C GLU A 33 6.65 16.00 2.75
N ILE A 34 6.76 15.40 3.94
CA ILE A 34 7.74 15.78 4.97
C ILE A 34 9.10 15.10 4.77
N GLU A 35 9.14 13.92 4.13
CA GLU A 35 10.36 13.15 3.93
C GLU A 35 11.19 13.73 2.78
N PRO A 36 12.39 14.30 3.05
CA PRO A 36 13.18 14.97 2.01
C PRO A 36 13.55 14.05 0.83
N THR A 37 13.78 12.77 1.11
CA THR A 37 14.09 11.78 0.05
C THR A 37 12.90 11.50 -0.86
N ALA A 38 11.68 11.56 -0.34
CA ALA A 38 10.45 11.44 -1.12
C ALA A 38 10.22 12.70 -1.96
N GLN A 39 10.48 13.89 -1.41
CA GLN A 39 10.41 15.14 -2.15
C GLN A 39 11.36 15.18 -3.36
N LEU A 40 12.56 14.59 -3.27
CA LEU A 40 13.47 14.49 -4.43
C LEU A 40 12.84 13.72 -5.58
N VAL A 41 12.11 12.64 -5.28
CA VAL A 41 11.37 11.86 -6.28
C VAL A 41 10.19 12.65 -6.84
N LEU A 42 9.41 13.32 -5.98
CA LEU A 42 8.31 14.18 -6.44
C LEU A 42 8.82 15.29 -7.37
N LYS A 43 9.89 15.99 -6.99
CA LYS A 43 10.48 17.09 -7.80
C LYS A 43 10.93 16.62 -9.18
N SER A 44 11.37 15.37 -9.33
CA SER A 44 11.76 14.83 -10.64
C SER A 44 10.58 14.48 -11.56
N HIS A 45 9.37 14.29 -11.03
CA HIS A 45 8.21 13.78 -11.79
C HIS A 45 7.01 14.75 -11.85
N ILE A 46 6.87 15.65 -10.88
CA ILE A 46 5.80 16.67 -10.81
C ILE A 46 6.38 18.09 -10.74
N ALA A 47 7.30 18.40 -11.65
CA ALA A 47 8.15 19.60 -11.59
C ALA A 47 7.41 20.96 -11.51
N ASN A 48 6.17 21.04 -11.99
CA ASN A 48 5.38 22.28 -12.00
C ASN A 48 4.47 22.46 -10.78
N THR A 49 4.51 21.53 -9.82
CA THR A 49 3.68 21.56 -8.62
C THR A 49 4.52 21.98 -7.42
N ARG A 50 4.05 22.96 -6.64
CA ARG A 50 4.69 23.31 -5.38
C ARG A 50 4.53 22.17 -4.38
N ILE A 51 5.66 21.70 -3.84
CA ILE A 51 5.72 20.70 -2.79
C ILE A 51 5.96 21.42 -1.46
N TYR A 52 5.04 21.22 -0.51
CA TYR A 52 5.11 21.72 0.86
C TYR A 52 5.68 20.65 1.78
N ASP A 53 6.34 21.07 2.86
CA ASP A 53 7.07 20.15 3.73
C ASP A 53 6.13 19.48 4.76
N ASP A 54 5.49 20.25 5.64
CA ASP A 54 4.70 19.73 6.75
C ASP A 54 3.21 20.12 6.63
N VAL A 55 2.33 19.12 6.64
CA VAL A 55 0.88 19.31 6.57
C VAL A 55 0.34 20.07 7.79
N SER A 56 1.01 19.97 8.95
CA SER A 56 0.61 20.70 10.16
C SER A 56 0.92 22.20 10.10
N GLU A 57 1.79 22.62 9.16
CA GLU A 57 2.13 24.03 8.93
C GLU A 57 1.23 24.70 7.88
N LEU A 58 0.46 23.90 7.12
CA LEU A 58 -0.49 24.42 6.15
C LEU A 58 -1.66 25.13 6.86
N LYS A 59 -1.89 26.39 6.50
CA LYS A 59 -3.01 27.18 7.03
C LYS A 59 -4.32 26.97 6.26
N SER A 60 -4.20 26.66 4.98
CA SER A 60 -5.30 26.45 4.03
C SER A 60 -4.79 25.70 2.80
N ILE A 61 -5.68 24.98 2.13
CA ILE A 61 -5.42 24.37 0.82
C ILE A 61 -6.39 24.94 -0.24
N PRO A 62 -6.01 24.99 -1.53
CA PRO A 62 -6.90 25.47 -2.57
C PRO A 62 -8.10 24.54 -2.75
N SER A 63 -9.22 25.05 -3.27
CA SER A 63 -10.33 24.20 -3.72
C SER A 63 -9.81 23.18 -4.73
N ALA A 64 -10.33 21.96 -4.65
CA ALA A 64 -9.85 20.85 -5.45
C ALA A 64 -10.99 19.88 -5.75
N PHE A 65 -10.86 19.19 -6.88
CA PHE A 65 -11.75 18.08 -7.23
C PHE A 65 -11.60 16.94 -6.22
N ALA A 66 -10.37 16.63 -5.80
CA ALA A 66 -10.14 15.69 -4.71
C ALA A 66 -8.98 16.12 -3.81
N VAL A 67 -9.13 15.89 -2.50
CA VAL A 67 -8.01 15.86 -1.56
C VAL A 67 -7.64 14.40 -1.33
N THR A 68 -6.39 14.05 -1.61
CA THR A 68 -5.88 12.67 -1.47
C THR A 68 -4.91 12.58 -0.27
N ALA A 69 -4.96 11.48 0.48
CA ALA A 69 -4.07 11.28 1.63
C ALA A 69 -3.78 9.80 1.94
N GLY A 70 -2.51 9.39 1.79
CA GLY A 70 -1.99 8.11 2.28
C GLY A 70 -1.40 8.28 3.67
N PHE A 71 -2.26 8.47 4.68
CA PHE A 71 -1.86 8.97 5.99
C PHE A 71 -1.18 7.88 6.87
N PRO A 72 -0.27 8.26 7.78
CA PRO A 72 0.42 7.30 8.65
C PRO A 72 -0.54 6.56 9.59
N CYS A 73 -0.45 5.22 9.60
CA CYS A 73 -1.31 4.34 10.42
C CYS A 73 -0.82 4.11 11.85
N GLN A 74 0.48 4.32 12.12
CA GLN A 74 1.20 3.53 13.12
C GLN A 74 0.75 3.78 14.56
N ASN A 75 0.18 4.94 14.88
CA ASN A 75 -0.21 5.29 16.26
C ASN A 75 -1.52 6.07 16.40
N LEU A 76 -2.52 5.85 15.55
CA LEU A 76 -3.87 6.43 15.71
C LEU A 76 -4.55 5.90 16.98
N SER A 77 -4.22 6.51 18.13
CA SER A 77 -4.82 6.31 19.46
C SER A 77 -5.66 7.53 19.80
N LEU A 78 -6.73 7.34 20.55
CA LEU A 78 -7.63 8.41 21.03
C LEU A 78 -6.90 9.62 21.62
N VAL A 79 -7.29 10.80 21.13
CA VAL A 79 -7.32 12.07 21.85
C VAL A 79 -8.51 11.98 22.80
N GLY A 80 -8.31 11.77 24.11
CA GLY A 80 -9.47 11.62 25.01
C GLY A 80 -9.23 11.20 26.46
N ASP A 81 -8.00 11.22 26.97
CA ASP A 81 -7.79 11.18 28.41
C ASP A 81 -6.71 12.21 28.77
N ASN A 82 -6.85 12.87 29.92
CA ASN A 82 -6.09 14.04 30.36
C ASN A 82 -4.61 13.75 30.71
N SER A 83 -3.96 12.84 29.98
CA SER A 83 -2.57 12.41 30.19
C SER A 83 -1.69 12.67 28.96
N GLY A 84 -1.41 13.94 28.71
CA GLY A 84 -0.08 14.52 28.41
C GLY A 84 0.85 13.98 27.32
N ILE A 85 0.66 12.82 26.67
CA ILE A 85 1.57 12.32 25.63
C ILE A 85 0.76 11.65 24.51
N GLN A 86 0.22 12.47 23.60
CA GLN A 86 -0.44 11.99 22.38
C GLN A 86 0.61 11.74 21.28
N GLY A 87 0.54 10.55 20.65
CA GLY A 87 1.47 10.18 19.59
C GLY A 87 1.39 11.15 18.40
N ARG A 88 2.55 11.51 17.83
CA ARG A 88 2.67 12.43 16.67
C ARG A 88 1.74 12.05 15.50
N ASP A 89 1.53 10.75 15.26
CA ASP A 89 0.69 10.28 14.15
C ASP A 89 -0.82 10.55 14.38
N THR A 90 -1.33 10.50 15.61
CA THR A 90 -2.73 10.91 15.86
C THR A 90 -2.90 12.40 15.57
N LYS A 91 -1.94 13.21 16.05
CA LYS A 91 -1.97 14.66 15.88
C LYS A 91 -1.99 15.02 14.39
N ILE A 92 -1.16 14.38 13.57
CA ILE A 92 -1.05 14.75 12.15
C ILE A 92 -2.34 14.45 11.35
N VAL A 93 -3.06 13.37 11.69
CA VAL A 93 -4.35 13.07 11.05
C VAL A 93 -5.43 14.04 11.53
N PHE A 94 -5.40 14.46 12.79
CA PHE A 94 -6.28 15.53 13.29
C PHE A 94 -5.99 16.87 12.59
N ASP A 95 -4.72 17.22 12.41
CA ASP A 95 -4.29 18.43 11.71
C ASP A 95 -4.77 18.41 10.25
N MET A 96 -4.67 17.27 9.56
CA MET A 96 -5.21 17.07 8.21
C MET A 96 -6.73 17.33 8.15
N PHE A 97 -7.52 16.74 9.05
CA PHE A 97 -8.97 16.99 9.08
C PHE A 97 -9.29 18.44 9.44
N SER A 98 -8.51 19.06 10.31
CA SER A 98 -8.65 20.48 10.66
C SER A 98 -8.34 21.40 9.47
N LEU A 99 -7.34 21.05 8.66
CA LEU A 99 -6.99 21.75 7.43
C LEU A 99 -8.12 21.65 6.40
N VAL A 100 -8.67 20.45 6.18
CA VAL A 100 -9.82 20.22 5.30
C VAL A 100 -11.05 21.00 5.77
N ALA A 101 -11.32 21.03 7.08
CA ALA A 101 -12.48 21.73 7.64
C ALA A 101 -12.41 23.26 7.49
N LYS A 102 -11.21 23.84 7.47
CA LYS A 102 -10.97 25.29 7.34
C LYS A 102 -10.83 25.77 5.89
N SER A 103 -10.73 24.85 4.94
CA SER A 103 -10.46 25.14 3.53
C SER A 103 -11.76 25.17 2.72
N PRO A 104 -11.72 25.65 1.46
CA PRO A 104 -12.88 25.62 0.57
C PRO A 104 -13.47 24.21 0.44
N ASP A 105 -14.75 24.15 0.06
CA ASP A 105 -15.46 22.88 -0.04
C ASP A 105 -14.93 22.02 -1.20
N HIS A 106 -14.20 20.95 -0.87
CA HIS A 106 -13.69 19.96 -1.81
C HIS A 106 -14.79 18.99 -2.25
N GLU A 107 -14.80 18.58 -3.53
CA GLU A 107 -15.83 17.65 -4.01
C GLU A 107 -15.66 16.25 -3.38
N TRP A 108 -14.41 15.79 -3.27
CA TRP A 108 -14.07 14.47 -2.79
C TRP A 108 -12.89 14.47 -1.81
N LEU A 109 -12.94 13.58 -0.83
CA LEU A 109 -11.78 13.14 -0.06
C LEU A 109 -11.48 11.68 -0.42
N VAL A 110 -10.21 11.37 -0.68
CA VAL A 110 -9.73 10.01 -0.95
C VAL A 110 -8.61 9.70 0.03
N LEU A 111 -8.87 8.81 0.97
CA LEU A 111 -7.91 8.41 1.99
C LEU A 111 -7.48 6.96 1.76
N GLU A 112 -6.22 6.66 2.00
CA GLU A 112 -5.68 5.31 1.94
C GLU A 112 -5.03 4.91 3.25
N ASN A 113 -5.18 3.63 3.59
CA ASN A 113 -4.39 3.02 4.65
C ASN A 113 -4.26 1.49 4.50
N VAL A 114 -3.51 0.86 5.40
CA VAL A 114 -3.39 -0.60 5.49
C VAL A 114 -4.61 -1.25 6.15
N PRO A 115 -5.04 -2.46 5.75
CA PRO A 115 -6.18 -3.17 6.35
C PRO A 115 -6.08 -3.36 7.86
N PHE A 116 -4.87 -3.36 8.41
CA PHE A 116 -4.64 -3.47 9.85
C PHE A 116 -5.44 -2.43 10.67
N MET A 117 -5.72 -1.25 10.10
CA MET A 117 -6.53 -0.20 10.74
C MET A 117 -7.94 -0.66 11.14
N LEU A 118 -8.50 -1.67 10.46
CA LEU A 118 -9.88 -2.13 10.65
C LEU A 118 -10.05 -2.95 11.94
N TRP A 119 -8.98 -3.56 12.44
CA TRP A 119 -9.03 -4.43 13.62
C TRP A 119 -8.00 -4.11 14.70
N GLN A 120 -6.93 -3.36 14.38
CA GLN A 120 -5.98 -2.89 15.38
C GLN A 120 -6.72 -2.14 16.48
N ARG A 121 -6.44 -2.51 17.74
CA ARG A 121 -7.10 -1.95 18.94
C ARG A 121 -8.63 -1.91 18.79
N LYS A 122 -9.24 -3.00 18.30
CA LYS A 122 -10.70 -3.08 18.10
C LYS A 122 -11.24 -2.00 17.14
N GLY A 123 -10.46 -1.66 16.10
CA GLY A 123 -10.85 -0.74 15.04
C GLY A 123 -10.92 0.73 15.46
N GLU A 124 -10.11 1.15 16.43
CA GLU A 124 -10.03 2.55 16.87
C GLU A 124 -9.68 3.52 15.73
N ALA A 125 -8.72 3.14 14.88
CA ALA A 125 -8.25 4.00 13.80
C ALA A 125 -9.34 4.28 12.75
N ILE A 126 -10.01 3.22 12.25
CA ILE A 126 -11.11 3.41 11.29
C ILE A 126 -12.28 4.15 11.92
N ARG A 127 -12.63 3.86 13.19
CA ARG A 127 -13.68 4.56 13.92
C ARG A 127 -13.40 6.06 13.99
N PHE A 128 -12.18 6.45 14.39
CA PHE A 128 -11.77 7.85 14.46
C PHE A 128 -11.93 8.55 13.10
N VAL A 129 -11.45 7.92 12.02
CA VAL A 129 -11.53 8.47 10.66
C VAL A 129 -12.98 8.64 10.22
N THR A 130 -13.82 7.60 10.39
CA THR A 130 -15.23 7.64 9.98
C THR A 130 -16.04 8.63 10.81
N GLU A 131 -15.83 8.70 12.13
CA GLU A 131 -16.50 9.66 13.00
C GLU A 131 -16.10 11.10 12.68
N LYS A 132 -14.81 11.34 12.35
CA LYS A 132 -14.36 12.67 11.90
C LYS A 132 -15.00 13.06 10.58
N LEU A 133 -15.04 12.16 9.60
CA LEU A 133 -15.73 12.41 8.34
C LEU A 133 -17.21 12.78 8.56
N SER A 134 -17.95 11.95 9.31
CA SER A 134 -19.36 12.21 9.64
C SER A 134 -19.54 13.54 10.40
N SER A 135 -18.67 13.85 11.37
CA SER A 135 -18.74 15.11 12.13
C SER A 135 -18.51 16.37 11.29
N LEU A 136 -17.80 16.22 10.16
CA LEU A 136 -17.57 17.28 9.18
C LEU A 136 -18.66 17.31 8.09
N GLY A 137 -19.70 16.50 8.22
CA GLY A 137 -20.84 16.44 7.29
C GLY A 137 -20.59 15.60 6.04
N TYR A 138 -19.51 14.83 5.99
CA TYR A 138 -19.24 13.95 4.85
C TYR A 138 -20.00 12.63 4.98
N LYS A 139 -20.61 12.21 3.87
CA LYS A 139 -20.95 10.80 3.64
C LYS A 139 -19.66 10.07 3.27
N TRP A 140 -19.50 8.82 3.69
CA TRP A 140 -18.29 8.04 3.39
C TRP A 140 -18.61 6.59 3.04
N ALA A 141 -17.73 6.01 2.21
CA ALA A 141 -17.66 4.58 1.94
C ALA A 141 -16.19 4.16 1.96
N TYR A 142 -15.92 2.91 2.32
CA TYR A 142 -14.60 2.32 2.17
C TYR A 142 -14.67 0.87 1.69
N ARG A 143 -13.57 0.43 1.07
CA ARG A 143 -13.35 -0.96 0.66
C ARG A 143 -11.88 -1.35 0.78
N VAL A 144 -11.62 -2.61 1.11
CA VAL A 144 -10.29 -3.23 0.95
C VAL A 144 -10.10 -3.62 -0.51
N VAL A 145 -9.06 -3.09 -1.15
CA VAL A 145 -8.68 -3.35 -2.54
C VAL A 145 -7.30 -4.02 -2.58
N ASP A 146 -7.16 -5.10 -3.34
CA ASP A 146 -5.87 -5.75 -3.61
C ASP A 146 -5.28 -5.26 -4.94
N ALA A 147 -4.04 -4.79 -4.92
CA ALA A 147 -3.34 -4.29 -6.10
C ALA A 147 -3.25 -5.31 -7.26
N ARG A 148 -3.39 -6.60 -6.98
CA ARG A 148 -3.48 -7.65 -8.00
C ARG A 148 -4.70 -7.49 -8.92
N SER A 149 -5.72 -6.75 -8.51
CA SER A 149 -6.83 -6.34 -9.38
C SER A 149 -6.35 -5.64 -10.67
N PHE A 150 -5.21 -4.95 -10.61
CA PHE A 150 -4.66 -4.12 -11.69
C PHE A 150 -3.50 -4.78 -12.47
N GLY A 151 -3.33 -6.10 -12.36
CA GLY A 151 -2.37 -6.85 -13.18
C GLY A 151 -0.93 -6.83 -12.65
N ILE A 152 -0.74 -6.36 -11.42
CA ILE A 152 0.57 -6.31 -10.78
C ILE A 152 0.73 -7.50 -9.81
N PRO A 153 1.78 -8.32 -9.91
CA PRO A 153 1.95 -9.52 -9.10
C PRO A 153 2.49 -9.20 -7.69
N GLN A 154 1.84 -8.27 -6.99
CA GLN A 154 2.10 -7.96 -5.58
C GLN A 154 0.81 -8.07 -4.78
N ARG A 155 0.75 -9.00 -3.81
CA ARG A 155 -0.33 -9.07 -2.83
C ARG A 155 -0.26 -7.88 -1.87
N ARG A 156 -0.92 -6.79 -2.23
CA ARG A 156 -0.94 -5.53 -1.50
C ARG A 156 -2.35 -5.03 -1.35
N ARG A 157 -2.92 -5.35 -0.19
CA ARG A 157 -4.27 -4.95 0.22
C ARG A 157 -4.24 -3.56 0.85
N ARG A 158 -5.20 -2.69 0.51
CA ARG A 158 -5.36 -1.33 1.04
C ARG A 158 -6.80 -0.98 1.30
N VAL A 159 -7.06 -0.31 2.41
CA VAL A 159 -8.36 0.33 2.67
C VAL A 159 -8.36 1.62 1.89
N VAL A 160 -9.27 1.73 0.94
CA VAL A 160 -9.55 2.97 0.20
C VAL A 160 -10.83 3.54 0.77
N ILE A 161 -10.79 4.78 1.25
CA ILE A 161 -11.92 5.51 1.82
C ILE A 161 -12.23 6.67 0.88
N VAL A 162 -13.48 6.77 0.45
CA VAL A 162 -13.98 7.89 -0.36
C VAL A 162 -15.08 8.60 0.43
N ALA A 163 -15.03 9.93 0.44
CA ALA A 163 -16.03 10.73 1.13
C ALA A 163 -16.42 11.98 0.33
N SER A 164 -17.69 12.37 0.41
CA SER A 164 -18.21 13.59 -0.21
C SER A 164 -19.38 14.15 0.60
N LYS A 165 -19.55 15.48 0.56
CA LYS A 165 -20.77 16.14 1.05
C LYS A 165 -21.87 16.21 -0.02
N LYS A 166 -21.49 16.14 -1.30
CA LYS A 166 -22.37 16.40 -2.45
C LYS A 166 -22.77 15.13 -3.20
N HIS A 167 -21.89 14.14 -3.20
CA HIS A 167 -22.03 12.92 -3.99
C HIS A 167 -22.15 11.68 -3.11
N ASP A 168 -22.56 10.57 -3.73
CA ASP A 168 -22.63 9.28 -3.07
C ASP A 168 -21.30 8.53 -3.22
N PRO A 169 -20.54 8.30 -2.14
CA PRO A 169 -19.26 7.58 -2.21
C PRO A 169 -19.43 6.09 -2.52
N ARG A 170 -20.64 5.53 -2.42
CA ARG A 170 -20.93 4.12 -2.74
C ARG A 170 -20.83 3.86 -4.24
N ASP A 171 -21.25 4.83 -5.05
CA ASP A 171 -21.17 4.76 -6.53
C ASP A 171 -19.73 4.66 -7.04
N VAL A 172 -18.78 5.13 -6.23
CA VAL A 172 -17.35 5.11 -6.53
C VAL A 172 -16.71 3.76 -6.19
N LEU A 173 -17.08 3.16 -5.05
CA LEU A 173 -16.36 1.99 -4.50
C LEU A 173 -17.07 0.65 -4.67
N PHE A 174 -18.40 0.65 -4.85
CA PHE A 174 -19.23 -0.57 -4.82
C PHE A 174 -19.98 -0.85 -6.12
N SER A 175 -19.79 -0.01 -7.14
CA SER A 175 -20.39 -0.18 -8.47
C SER A 175 -19.71 -1.26 -9.31
N THR A 176 -18.49 -1.68 -8.93
CA THR A 176 -17.69 -2.69 -9.63
C THR A 176 -17.19 -3.78 -8.69
N ASP A 177 -17.33 -5.04 -9.07
CA ASP A 177 -16.76 -6.18 -8.36
C ASP A 177 -16.46 -7.32 -9.34
N CYS A 178 -15.40 -8.06 -9.08
CA CYS A 178 -14.95 -9.19 -9.88
C CYS A 178 -14.50 -10.33 -8.97
N ASP A 179 -14.56 -11.56 -9.50
CA ASP A 179 -13.89 -12.68 -8.88
C ASP A 179 -12.38 -12.47 -8.82
N SER A 180 -11.73 -13.15 -7.87
CA SER A 180 -10.28 -13.13 -7.77
C SER A 180 -9.61 -13.53 -9.10
N PRO A 181 -8.52 -12.86 -9.50
CA PRO A 181 -7.78 -13.23 -10.70
C PRO A 181 -7.22 -14.66 -10.60
N SER A 182 -7.51 -15.53 -11.57
CA SER A 182 -7.10 -16.94 -11.55
C SER A 182 -5.58 -17.13 -11.55
N TRP A 183 -4.83 -16.16 -12.08
CA TRP A 183 -3.37 -16.20 -12.11
C TRP A 183 -2.71 -16.07 -10.72
N ILE A 184 -3.46 -15.81 -9.64
CA ILE A 184 -2.93 -15.73 -8.27
C ILE A 184 -2.97 -17.07 -7.52
N GLU A 185 -3.49 -18.13 -8.13
CA GLU A 185 -3.64 -19.45 -7.53
C GLU A 185 -2.28 -20.16 -7.38
N ASP A 186 -2.16 -21.01 -6.35
CA ASP A 186 -0.98 -21.85 -6.11
C ASP A 186 -1.20 -23.22 -6.78
N ASP A 187 -0.71 -23.37 -8.01
CA ASP A 187 -0.76 -24.63 -8.77
C ASP A 187 0.39 -25.59 -8.42
N GLY A 188 1.21 -25.24 -7.42
CA GLY A 188 2.40 -25.98 -7.03
C GLY A 188 3.62 -25.79 -7.94
N LYS A 189 3.51 -25.04 -9.04
CA LYS A 189 4.56 -24.81 -10.04
C LYS A 189 4.99 -23.34 -10.10
N VAL A 190 4.07 -22.41 -9.89
CA VAL A 190 4.36 -20.97 -9.92
C VAL A 190 5.37 -20.54 -8.86
N PRO A 191 6.18 -19.50 -9.12
CA PRO A 191 7.02 -18.90 -8.09
C PRO A 191 6.15 -18.38 -6.95
N CYS A 192 6.66 -18.46 -5.73
CA CYS A 192 5.93 -18.06 -4.53
C CYS A 192 6.73 -17.05 -3.73
N GLY A 193 6.18 -15.85 -3.56
CA GLY A 193 6.76 -14.82 -2.73
C GLY A 193 6.45 -15.02 -1.24
N PHE A 194 7.38 -14.60 -0.39
CA PHE A 194 7.26 -14.64 1.06
C PHE A 194 8.13 -13.59 1.76
N SER A 195 7.83 -13.30 3.03
CA SER A 195 8.59 -12.37 3.87
C SER A 195 9.67 -13.12 4.65
N TRP A 196 10.90 -13.17 4.13
CA TRP A 196 12.01 -13.90 4.76
C TRP A 196 12.42 -13.36 6.14
N THR A 197 12.06 -12.13 6.49
CA THR A 197 12.28 -11.55 7.83
C THR A 197 11.25 -12.00 8.87
N GLU A 198 10.17 -12.66 8.44
CA GLU A 198 9.12 -13.22 9.30
C GLU A 198 9.37 -14.72 9.54
N GLY A 199 8.31 -15.52 9.72
CA GLY A 199 8.39 -16.99 9.88
C GLY A 199 7.83 -17.53 11.19
N ARG A 200 7.62 -16.68 12.22
CA ARG A 200 7.01 -17.12 13.49
C ARG A 200 5.48 -17.09 13.49
N TYR A 201 4.91 -15.99 12.98
CA TYR A 201 3.47 -15.68 13.05
C TYR A 201 2.83 -15.32 11.71
N GLY A 202 3.64 -14.93 10.73
CA GLY A 202 3.20 -14.74 9.36
C GLY A 202 4.31 -15.13 8.37
N LEU A 203 3.89 -15.51 7.17
CA LEU A 203 4.78 -15.78 6.05
C LEU A 203 4.65 -14.73 4.94
N GLY A 204 3.47 -14.11 4.82
CA GLY A 204 3.16 -13.28 3.65
C GLY A 204 3.19 -14.12 2.36
N TRP A 205 2.62 -15.32 2.38
CA TRP A 205 2.59 -16.17 1.20
C TRP A 205 1.83 -15.50 0.05
N ALA A 206 2.45 -15.46 -1.13
CA ALA A 206 1.91 -14.91 -2.36
C ALA A 206 2.29 -15.82 -3.54
N PRO A 207 1.41 -16.74 -3.96
CA PRO A 207 1.60 -17.49 -5.19
C PRO A 207 1.58 -16.57 -6.41
N ASN A 208 2.45 -16.85 -7.37
CA ASN A 208 2.67 -16.09 -8.60
C ASN A 208 2.82 -14.57 -8.37
N GLY A 209 3.41 -14.18 -7.25
CA GLY A 209 3.59 -12.79 -6.86
C GLY A 209 4.44 -12.64 -5.61
N VAL A 210 4.57 -11.42 -5.11
CA VAL A 210 5.27 -11.12 -3.85
C VAL A 210 4.31 -10.60 -2.79
N PRO A 211 4.57 -10.81 -1.48
CA PRO A 211 3.82 -10.09 -0.46
C PRO A 211 4.07 -8.59 -0.56
N THR A 212 3.22 -7.86 0.16
CA THR A 212 3.39 -6.42 0.42
C THR A 212 4.85 -6.07 0.69
N ILE A 213 5.41 -5.23 -0.18
CA ILE A 213 6.73 -4.65 0.01
C ILE A 213 6.68 -3.75 1.26
N LYS A 214 7.54 -4.03 2.22
CA LYS A 214 7.67 -3.27 3.47
C LYS A 214 8.77 -2.24 3.32
N GLY A 215 8.56 -1.06 3.92
CA GLY A 215 9.55 0.02 3.89
C GLY A 215 10.85 -0.23 4.67
N GLY A 216 10.98 -1.38 5.33
CA GLY A 216 12.15 -1.76 6.13
C GLY A 216 11.83 -1.92 7.62
N SER A 217 12.82 -2.39 8.39
CA SER A 217 12.71 -2.53 9.85
C SER A 217 12.74 -1.17 10.57
N ARG A 218 12.40 -1.13 11.87
CA ARG A 218 12.56 0.08 12.71
C ARG A 218 13.98 0.67 12.70
N ILE A 219 14.99 -0.13 12.31
CA ILE A 219 16.41 0.24 12.25
C ILE A 219 16.82 0.66 10.82
N GLY A 220 15.86 0.82 9.90
CA GLY A 220 16.11 1.34 8.55
C GLY A 220 16.72 0.34 7.56
N VAL A 221 16.80 -0.95 7.92
CA VAL A 221 17.29 -2.00 7.02
C VAL A 221 16.18 -2.42 6.06
N PRO A 222 16.39 -2.34 4.72
CA PRO A 222 15.48 -2.89 3.73
C PRO A 222 15.16 -4.35 3.99
N SER A 223 13.90 -4.72 3.82
CA SER A 223 13.45 -6.10 3.92
C SER A 223 12.59 -6.43 2.71
N PRO A 224 13.19 -6.47 1.50
CA PRO A 224 12.46 -6.84 0.29
C PRO A 224 11.87 -8.23 0.46
N PRO A 225 10.72 -8.53 -0.16
CA PRO A 225 10.19 -9.89 -0.17
C PRO A 225 11.18 -10.84 -0.85
N ALA A 226 11.21 -12.09 -0.41
CA ALA A 226 11.89 -13.16 -1.11
C ALA A 226 10.90 -13.88 -2.03
N ILE A 227 11.43 -14.58 -3.02
CA ILE A 227 10.71 -15.35 -4.02
C ILE A 227 11.37 -16.72 -4.07
N TRP A 228 10.58 -17.76 -3.94
CA TRP A 228 10.98 -19.12 -4.24
C TRP A 228 10.56 -19.48 -5.66
N PHE A 229 11.54 -19.66 -6.54
CA PHE A 229 11.35 -20.12 -7.91
C PHE A 229 11.39 -21.66 -7.91
N ARG A 230 10.22 -22.30 -8.02
CA ARG A 230 10.09 -23.75 -7.84
C ARG A 230 10.72 -24.58 -8.96
N ASP A 231 10.78 -24.02 -10.16
CA ASP A 231 11.39 -24.62 -11.35
C ASP A 231 12.91 -24.78 -11.24
N THR A 232 13.57 -23.82 -10.60
CA THR A 232 15.04 -23.76 -10.46
C THR A 232 15.53 -24.06 -9.05
N GLY A 233 14.65 -23.98 -8.04
CA GLY A 233 15.02 -24.01 -6.62
C GLY A 233 15.63 -22.70 -6.11
N LEU A 234 15.81 -21.69 -6.97
CA LEU A 234 16.39 -20.39 -6.59
C LEU A 234 15.52 -19.69 -5.54
N ILE A 235 16.15 -19.13 -4.50
CA ILE A 235 15.51 -18.22 -3.56
C ILE A 235 16.21 -16.87 -3.58
N GLY A 236 15.47 -15.82 -3.92
CA GLY A 236 16.05 -14.48 -4.03
C GLY A 236 15.04 -13.36 -3.90
N THR A 237 15.53 -12.13 -3.91
CA THR A 237 14.74 -10.91 -3.77
C THR A 237 14.73 -10.15 -5.10
N PRO A 238 13.60 -9.51 -5.50
CA PRO A 238 13.57 -8.68 -6.68
C PRO A 238 14.51 -7.47 -6.54
N SER A 239 14.87 -6.86 -7.67
CA SER A 239 15.58 -5.57 -7.66
C SER A 239 14.68 -4.45 -7.10
N ILE A 240 15.28 -3.30 -6.79
CA ILE A 240 14.51 -2.12 -6.41
C ILE A 240 13.71 -1.56 -7.60
N GLU A 241 14.21 -1.72 -8.82
CA GLU A 241 13.52 -1.34 -10.06
C GLU A 241 12.26 -2.20 -10.29
N ASP A 242 12.34 -3.51 -10.07
CA ASP A 242 11.17 -4.38 -10.12
C ASP A 242 10.21 -4.08 -8.96
N ALA A 243 10.71 -3.65 -7.81
CA ALA A 243 9.86 -3.22 -6.69
C ALA A 243 9.07 -1.93 -6.99
N GLU A 244 9.65 -0.97 -7.72
CA GLU A 244 8.95 0.22 -8.23
C GLU A 244 7.83 -0.19 -9.19
N ARG A 245 8.13 -1.10 -10.12
CA ARG A 245 7.15 -1.67 -11.06
C ARG A 245 6.05 -2.43 -10.35
N LEU A 246 6.37 -3.17 -9.30
CA LEU A 246 5.41 -3.87 -8.44
C LEU A 246 4.47 -2.89 -7.69
N GLN A 247 4.77 -1.59 -7.66
CA GLN A 247 3.86 -0.54 -7.17
C GLN A 247 3.14 0.20 -8.30
N GLY A 248 3.40 -0.14 -9.56
CA GLY A 248 2.79 0.45 -10.75
C GLY A 248 3.50 1.71 -11.26
N PHE A 249 4.72 1.98 -10.78
CA PHE A 249 5.60 3.01 -11.34
C PHE A 249 6.49 2.44 -12.44
N ASP A 250 7.14 3.32 -13.20
CA ASP A 250 8.20 2.91 -14.12
C ASP A 250 9.46 2.47 -13.36
N ALA A 251 10.29 1.66 -14.00
CA ALA A 251 11.61 1.36 -13.46
C ALA A 251 12.44 2.64 -13.30
N HIS A 252 13.26 2.69 -12.25
CA HIS A 252 14.06 3.85 -11.85
C HIS A 252 13.26 5.05 -11.36
N TRP A 253 11.98 4.89 -11.01
CA TRP A 253 11.13 5.96 -10.49
C TRP A 253 11.76 6.70 -9.31
N THR A 254 12.35 5.98 -8.36
CA THR A 254 12.96 6.56 -7.15
C THR A 254 14.46 6.85 -7.31
N LYS A 255 14.99 6.87 -8.54
CA LYS A 255 16.41 7.14 -8.81
C LYS A 255 16.86 8.50 -8.28
N ALA A 256 16.01 9.54 -8.30
CA ALA A 256 16.35 10.84 -7.72
C ALA A 256 16.65 10.79 -6.21
N ALA A 257 16.18 9.76 -5.49
CA ALA A 257 16.49 9.55 -4.08
C ALA A 257 17.87 8.89 -3.85
N THR A 258 18.64 8.56 -4.89
CA THR A 258 20.05 8.17 -4.74
C THR A 258 20.93 9.41 -4.60
N GLY A 259 20.95 10.02 -3.42
CA GLY A 259 21.88 11.12 -3.10
C GLY A 259 23.34 10.65 -2.95
N PRO A 260 24.31 11.55 -2.69
CA PRO A 260 25.75 11.24 -2.56
C PRO A 260 26.08 10.19 -1.48
N LYS A 261 25.16 9.97 -0.52
CA LYS A 261 25.30 8.96 0.53
C LYS A 261 24.57 7.63 0.23
N GLY A 262 24.01 7.47 -0.97
CA GLY A 262 23.76 6.17 -1.61
C GLY A 262 23.11 5.06 -0.78
N GLN A 263 22.18 5.37 0.14
CA GLN A 263 21.57 4.32 0.94
C GLN A 263 20.41 3.70 0.16
N LEU A 264 20.67 2.56 -0.50
CA LEU A 264 19.64 1.67 -1.09
C LEU A 264 18.47 1.42 -0.10
N GLY A 265 18.80 1.44 1.20
CA GLY A 265 17.93 1.68 2.36
C GLY A 265 16.68 2.51 2.11
N ALA A 266 16.90 3.75 1.70
CA ALA A 266 15.88 4.78 1.60
C ALA A 266 14.87 4.47 0.49
N ARG A 267 15.32 3.97 -0.67
CA ARG A 267 14.42 3.67 -1.81
C ARG A 267 13.39 2.60 -1.47
N TRP A 268 13.79 1.54 -0.74
CA TRP A 268 12.85 0.51 -0.30
C TRP A 268 11.79 1.06 0.67
N LYS A 269 12.17 2.00 1.56
CA LYS A 269 11.22 2.73 2.42
C LYS A 269 10.16 3.47 1.60
N LEU A 270 10.63 4.23 0.62
CA LEU A 270 9.79 5.01 -0.29
C LEU A 270 8.82 4.12 -1.07
N VAL A 271 9.33 3.09 -1.74
CA VAL A 271 8.53 2.13 -2.50
C VAL A 271 7.54 1.42 -1.59
N GLY A 272 7.96 0.92 -0.42
CA GLY A 272 7.10 0.18 0.50
C GLY A 272 5.92 0.99 1.05
N ASN A 273 6.08 2.31 1.18
CA ASN A 273 5.05 3.22 1.69
C ASN A 273 4.09 3.74 0.61
N ALA A 274 4.45 3.68 -0.67
CA ALA A 274 3.62 4.23 -1.74
C ALA A 274 2.28 3.49 -1.92
N ILE A 275 1.20 4.21 -2.18
CA ILE A 275 -0.02 3.60 -2.72
C ILE A 275 0.27 3.03 -4.12
N PRO A 276 -0.26 1.84 -4.48
CA PRO A 276 -0.20 1.33 -5.84
C PRO A 276 -0.87 2.28 -6.84
N VAL A 277 -0.17 2.61 -7.92
CA VAL A 277 -0.68 3.52 -8.95
C VAL A 277 -2.01 3.02 -9.55
N GLY A 278 -2.17 1.71 -9.72
CA GLY A 278 -3.43 1.12 -10.23
C GLY A 278 -4.64 1.39 -9.32
N ILE A 279 -4.46 1.38 -7.99
CA ILE A 279 -5.53 1.72 -7.05
C ILE A 279 -5.89 3.20 -7.18
N ALA A 280 -4.89 4.09 -7.23
CA ALA A 280 -5.12 5.52 -7.36
C ALA A 280 -5.81 5.88 -8.69
N ASP A 281 -5.37 5.28 -9.80
CA ASP A 281 -5.99 5.44 -11.12
C ASP A 281 -7.44 4.95 -11.14
N TRP A 282 -7.71 3.77 -10.59
CA TRP A 282 -9.07 3.23 -10.50
C TRP A 282 -10.00 4.18 -9.76
N VAL A 283 -9.60 4.66 -8.58
CA VAL A 283 -10.43 5.63 -7.84
C VAL A 283 -10.62 6.90 -8.66
N ALA A 284 -9.58 7.45 -9.28
CA ALA A 284 -9.69 8.66 -10.10
C ALA A 284 -10.72 8.50 -11.24
N ARG A 285 -10.71 7.37 -11.96
CA ARG A 285 -11.70 7.06 -13.00
C ARG A 285 -13.12 6.98 -12.44
N GLN A 286 -13.30 6.31 -11.30
CA GLN A 286 -14.59 6.19 -10.63
C GLN A 286 -15.10 7.54 -10.10
N LEU A 287 -14.23 8.48 -9.70
CA LEU A 287 -14.65 9.83 -9.32
C LEU A 287 -15.08 10.67 -10.52
N VAL A 288 -14.40 10.52 -11.66
CA VAL A 288 -14.71 11.25 -12.91
C VAL A 288 -16.05 10.82 -13.49
N SER A 289 -16.33 9.51 -13.45
CA SER A 289 -17.55 8.90 -13.97
C SER A 289 -18.01 7.81 -13.00
N PRO A 290 -18.66 8.19 -11.88
CA PRO A 290 -19.18 7.22 -10.92
C PRO A 290 -20.17 6.26 -11.57
N GLY A 291 -20.16 5.01 -11.11
CA GLY A 291 -21.16 4.03 -11.49
C GLY A 291 -22.48 4.27 -10.78
N THR A 292 -23.28 3.20 -10.63
CA THR A 292 -24.50 3.23 -9.82
C THR A 292 -24.47 2.06 -8.86
N PHE A 293 -24.45 2.36 -7.57
CA PHE A 293 -24.58 1.36 -6.52
C PHE A 293 -26.07 1.10 -6.26
N LEU A 294 -26.48 -0.15 -6.41
CA LEU A 294 -27.84 -0.60 -6.10
C LEU A 294 -27.87 -1.26 -4.72
N LEU A 295 -28.87 -0.91 -3.93
CA LEU A 295 -29.14 -1.61 -2.67
C LEU A 295 -29.67 -3.00 -2.98
N ASP A 296 -28.93 -4.01 -2.54
CA ASP A 296 -29.25 -5.42 -2.73
C ASP A 296 -28.90 -6.23 -1.47
N ASP A 297 -28.92 -7.56 -1.59
CA ASP A 297 -28.68 -8.52 -0.51
C ASP A 297 -27.25 -8.50 0.06
N ARG A 298 -26.31 -7.79 -0.60
CA ARG A 298 -24.95 -7.57 -0.09
C ARG A 298 -24.92 -6.60 1.08
N VAL A 299 -25.96 -5.76 1.25
CA VAL A 299 -26.00 -4.70 2.27
C VAL A 299 -26.60 -5.21 3.58
N LYS A 300 -25.85 -5.06 4.68
CA LYS A 300 -26.25 -5.52 6.01
C LYS A 300 -25.95 -4.47 7.07
N VAL A 301 -26.83 -4.30 8.05
CA VAL A 301 -26.56 -3.43 9.21
C VAL A 301 -25.33 -3.95 9.94
N TRP A 302 -24.34 -3.09 10.18
CA TRP A 302 -23.15 -3.50 10.92
C TRP A 302 -23.36 -3.33 12.43
N LYS A 303 -23.27 -4.43 13.18
CA LYS A 303 -23.45 -4.48 14.65
C LYS A 303 -22.26 -5.11 15.39
N SER A 304 -21.15 -5.37 14.69
CA SER A 304 -19.99 -6.09 15.24
C SER A 304 -18.97 -5.12 15.86
N ARG A 305 -18.05 -5.66 16.67
CA ARG A 305 -16.85 -4.94 17.11
C ARG A 305 -15.73 -4.97 16.07
N ILE A 306 -15.80 -5.90 15.12
CA ILE A 306 -14.81 -6.07 14.05
C ILE A 306 -15.34 -5.38 12.80
N TRP A 307 -14.59 -4.40 12.30
CA TRP A 307 -14.97 -3.70 11.08
C TRP A 307 -14.84 -4.61 9.86
N PRO A 308 -15.79 -4.54 8.91
CA PRO A 308 -15.76 -5.37 7.71
C PRO A 308 -14.73 -4.85 6.71
N ASN A 309 -14.45 -5.63 5.66
CA ASN A 309 -13.60 -5.19 4.55
C ASN A 309 -14.25 -4.09 3.69
N ALA A 310 -15.57 -3.90 3.78
CA ALA A 310 -16.26 -2.82 3.11
C ALA A 310 -17.46 -2.34 3.94
N ALA A 311 -17.58 -1.03 4.10
CA ALA A 311 -18.70 -0.39 4.77
C ALA A 311 -18.90 1.04 4.31
N TYR A 312 -20.05 1.62 4.63
CA TYR A 312 -20.37 3.01 4.40
C TYR A 312 -21.25 3.58 5.51
N ASP A 313 -21.33 4.91 5.56
CA ASP A 313 -22.38 5.65 6.24
C ASP A 313 -22.75 6.87 5.38
N VAL A 314 -24.02 6.97 5.04
CA VAL A 314 -24.59 8.07 4.24
C VAL A 314 -25.65 8.87 5.00
N GLY A 315 -25.76 8.67 6.32
CA GLY A 315 -26.69 9.36 7.21
C GLY A 315 -27.54 8.43 8.10
N ASP A 316 -27.59 7.13 7.77
CA ASP A 316 -28.48 6.15 8.43
C ASP A 316 -27.71 5.18 9.35
N GLY A 317 -26.46 5.51 9.66
CA GLY A 317 -25.55 4.68 10.42
C GLY A 317 -24.74 3.72 9.55
N VAL A 318 -23.84 2.98 10.20
CA VAL A 318 -22.84 2.16 9.51
C VAL A 318 -23.45 0.89 8.93
N MET A 319 -23.28 0.72 7.63
CA MET A 319 -23.71 -0.45 6.87
C MET A 319 -22.49 -1.22 6.36
N LYS A 320 -22.50 -2.54 6.46
CA LYS A 320 -21.53 -3.44 5.84
C LYS A 320 -21.99 -3.78 4.42
N VAL A 321 -21.04 -3.92 3.51
CA VAL A 321 -21.27 -4.47 2.15
C VAL A 321 -20.45 -5.75 1.99
N ASP A 322 -21.11 -6.84 1.60
CA ASP A 322 -20.45 -8.09 1.21
C ASP A 322 -19.97 -7.97 -0.25
N ILE A 323 -18.72 -7.51 -0.43
CA ILE A 323 -18.08 -7.28 -1.73
C ILE A 323 -16.61 -7.75 -1.68
N GLY A 324 -16.07 -8.20 -2.82
CA GLY A 324 -14.71 -8.74 -2.91
C GLY A 324 -13.59 -7.71 -2.69
N GLU A 325 -12.34 -8.08 -2.99
CA GLU A 325 -11.18 -7.15 -2.96
C GLU A 325 -10.73 -6.68 -4.36
N PHE A 326 -11.43 -7.13 -5.40
CA PHE A 326 -11.02 -6.96 -6.79
C PHE A 326 -12.11 -6.17 -7.55
N PRO A 327 -12.03 -4.84 -7.62
CA PRO A 327 -12.97 -4.06 -8.42
C PRO A 327 -12.80 -4.29 -9.93
N GLU A 328 -11.59 -4.65 -10.37
CA GLU A 328 -11.24 -4.94 -11.75
C GLU A 328 -10.44 -6.26 -11.85
N LYS A 329 -10.35 -6.82 -13.07
CA LYS A 329 -9.67 -8.11 -13.32
C LYS A 329 -8.67 -7.99 -14.48
N HIS A 330 -7.60 -7.25 -14.27
CA HIS A 330 -6.52 -7.14 -15.25
C HIS A 330 -5.70 -8.45 -15.31
N GLN A 331 -5.24 -8.77 -16.51
CA GLN A 331 -4.37 -9.92 -16.73
C GLN A 331 -2.94 -9.62 -16.26
N CYS A 332 -2.26 -10.65 -15.77
CA CYS A 332 -0.84 -10.63 -15.46
C CYS A 332 -0.21 -11.88 -16.07
N GLU A 333 0.90 -11.73 -16.79
CA GLU A 333 1.60 -12.89 -17.37
C GLU A 333 2.35 -13.73 -16.32
N GLY A 334 2.33 -13.31 -15.04
CA GLY A 334 2.94 -13.99 -13.91
C GLY A 334 4.24 -13.35 -13.45
N LEU A 335 4.65 -13.65 -12.22
CA LEU A 335 5.78 -13.00 -11.55
C LEU A 335 7.10 -13.18 -12.31
N SER A 336 7.39 -14.39 -12.80
CA SER A 336 8.65 -14.64 -13.51
C SER A 336 8.80 -13.81 -14.78
N LYS A 337 7.71 -13.61 -15.55
CA LYS A 337 7.70 -12.75 -16.73
C LYS A 337 7.65 -11.27 -16.38
N PHE A 338 7.06 -10.93 -15.23
CA PHE A 338 7.00 -9.56 -14.76
C PHE A 338 8.39 -9.02 -14.42
N LEU A 339 9.24 -9.79 -13.74
CA LEU A 339 10.58 -9.35 -13.34
C LEU A 339 11.47 -9.10 -14.57
N CYS A 340 12.04 -7.90 -14.67
CA CYS A 340 12.90 -7.52 -15.80
C CYS A 340 14.36 -7.28 -15.38
N PHE A 341 14.67 -7.32 -14.08
CA PHE A 341 16.00 -7.09 -13.55
C PHE A 341 16.53 -8.32 -12.80
N PRO A 342 17.85 -8.46 -12.64
CA PRO A 342 18.44 -9.61 -11.96
C PRO A 342 17.91 -9.77 -10.53
N VAL A 343 17.46 -10.98 -10.22
CA VAL A 343 17.12 -11.40 -8.87
C VAL A 343 18.40 -11.55 -8.04
N LYS A 344 18.41 -10.99 -6.83
CA LYS A 344 19.52 -11.17 -5.89
C LYS A 344 19.24 -12.37 -4.99
N GLU A 345 20.11 -13.38 -5.03
CA GLU A 345 20.00 -14.55 -4.15
C GLU A 345 19.96 -14.15 -2.67
N LEU A 346 19.12 -14.85 -1.91
CA LEU A 346 19.07 -14.69 -0.47
C LEU A 346 20.38 -15.22 0.14
N SER A 347 20.99 -14.49 1.07
CA SER A 347 22.24 -14.95 1.69
C SER A 347 22.02 -16.17 2.58
N GLU A 348 23.09 -16.92 2.84
CA GLU A 348 23.11 -18.02 3.83
C GLU A 348 22.55 -17.54 5.18
N ARG A 349 23.07 -16.42 5.70
CA ARG A 349 22.62 -15.84 6.98
C ARG A 349 21.13 -15.50 6.98
N ALA A 350 20.61 -14.94 5.89
CA ALA A 350 19.19 -14.60 5.79
C ALA A 350 18.31 -15.85 5.75
N SER A 351 18.73 -16.87 5.00
CA SER A 351 18.05 -18.16 4.87
C SER A 351 18.01 -18.93 6.20
N LEU A 352 19.16 -19.07 6.86
CA LEU A 352 19.26 -19.69 8.19
C LEU A 352 18.46 -18.91 9.25
N GLY A 353 18.49 -17.57 9.18
CA GLY A 353 17.68 -16.73 10.06
C GLY A 353 16.18 -16.99 9.90
N PHE A 354 15.71 -17.15 8.67
CA PHE A 354 14.32 -17.52 8.39
C PHE A 354 14.00 -18.92 8.93
N LEU A 355 14.81 -19.93 8.61
CA LEU A 355 14.62 -21.31 9.07
C LEU A 355 14.54 -21.42 10.60
N LYS A 356 15.40 -20.70 11.31
CA LYS A 356 15.35 -20.61 12.78
C LYS A 356 13.98 -20.11 13.25
N ARG A 357 13.51 -18.98 12.72
CA ARG A 357 12.21 -18.41 13.06
C ARG A 357 11.05 -19.33 12.70
N ALA A 358 11.13 -20.00 11.55
CA ALA A 358 10.12 -20.94 11.08
C ALA A 358 9.98 -22.14 12.02
N ARG A 359 11.11 -22.74 12.42
CA ARG A 359 11.16 -23.91 13.32
C ARG A 359 10.76 -23.57 14.77
N GLU A 360 11.06 -22.37 15.24
CA GLU A 360 10.61 -21.86 16.55
C GLU A 360 9.14 -21.43 16.54
N GLY A 361 8.55 -21.23 15.36
CA GLY A 361 7.19 -20.75 15.17
C GLY A 361 6.13 -21.84 15.26
N LYS A 362 4.86 -21.44 15.13
CA LYS A 362 3.71 -22.35 15.03
C LYS A 362 3.05 -22.32 13.65
N LEU A 363 3.68 -21.67 12.68
CA LEU A 363 3.17 -21.61 11.31
C LEU A 363 3.26 -22.98 10.65
N ARG A 364 2.22 -23.33 9.90
CA ARG A 364 2.26 -24.42 8.94
C ARG A 364 2.79 -23.89 7.62
N PHE A 365 3.71 -24.63 7.02
CA PHE A 365 4.33 -24.30 5.73
C PHE A 365 3.81 -25.25 4.65
N LYS A 366 3.91 -24.83 3.39
CA LYS A 366 3.64 -25.71 2.25
C LYS A 366 4.70 -26.81 2.18
N ASP A 367 4.29 -28.00 1.76
CA ASP A 367 5.19 -29.14 1.62
C ASP A 367 6.37 -28.80 0.70
N GLY A 368 7.56 -29.25 1.07
CA GLY A 368 8.81 -29.00 0.36
C GLY A 368 9.35 -27.57 0.46
N PHE A 369 8.60 -26.59 0.99
CA PHE A 369 9.07 -25.21 1.07
C PHE A 369 10.26 -25.06 2.01
N LEU A 370 10.17 -25.58 3.24
CA LEU A 370 11.28 -25.47 4.21
C LEU A 370 12.53 -26.22 3.73
N ASP A 371 12.35 -27.37 3.08
CA ASP A 371 13.44 -28.15 2.48
C ASP A 371 14.14 -27.35 1.38
N ALA A 372 13.37 -26.65 0.53
CA ALA A 372 13.94 -25.76 -0.48
C ALA A 372 14.75 -24.61 0.15
N VAL A 373 14.27 -24.01 1.26
CA VAL A 373 15.06 -22.98 1.97
C VAL A 373 16.35 -23.55 2.57
N GLU A 374 16.32 -24.78 3.09
CA GLU A 374 17.49 -25.46 3.63
C GLU A 374 18.52 -25.81 2.55
N GLN A 375 18.07 -26.34 1.40
CA GLN A 375 18.91 -26.60 0.23
C GLN A 375 19.56 -25.32 -0.31
N HIS A 376 18.79 -24.22 -0.37
CA HIS A 376 19.31 -22.91 -0.76
C HIS A 376 20.39 -22.43 0.22
N ALA A 377 20.15 -22.54 1.54
CA ALA A 377 21.12 -22.14 2.56
C ALA A 377 22.44 -22.93 2.43
N ASN A 378 22.36 -24.25 2.21
CA ASN A 378 23.53 -25.10 2.01
C ASN A 378 24.31 -24.72 0.75
N THR A 379 23.60 -24.44 -0.35
CA THR A 379 24.21 -23.99 -1.61
C THR A 379 24.97 -22.67 -1.43
N MET A 380 24.39 -21.72 -0.69
CA MET A 380 25.05 -20.46 -0.37
C MET A 380 26.29 -20.64 0.52
N SER A 381 26.23 -21.57 1.49
CA SER A 381 27.37 -21.91 2.33
C SER A 381 28.55 -22.46 1.50
N GLN A 382 28.26 -23.36 0.55
CA GLN A 382 29.27 -23.91 -0.35
C GLN A 382 29.89 -22.83 -1.25
N LYS A 383 29.06 -21.93 -1.81
CA LYS A 383 29.54 -20.79 -2.61
C LYS A 383 30.50 -19.90 -1.78
N ASN A 384 30.13 -19.59 -0.53
CA ASN A 384 30.96 -18.81 0.38
C ASN A 384 32.30 -19.51 0.69
N TYR A 385 32.27 -20.82 0.93
CA TYR A 385 33.47 -21.62 1.19
C TYR A 385 34.43 -21.62 0.01
N VAL A 386 33.93 -21.83 -1.21
CA VAL A 386 34.76 -21.81 -2.44
C VAL A 386 35.36 -20.42 -2.66
N ALA A 387 34.55 -19.36 -2.54
CA ALA A 387 35.04 -17.99 -2.71
C ALA A 387 36.12 -17.62 -1.70
N ALA A 388 35.99 -18.05 -0.44
CA ALA A 388 36.98 -17.82 0.60
C ALA A 388 38.32 -18.55 0.32
N ARG A 389 38.27 -19.76 -0.26
CA ARG A 389 39.48 -20.50 -0.66
C ARG A 389 40.19 -19.85 -1.85
N THR A 390 39.44 -19.46 -2.88
CA THR A 390 40.02 -18.80 -4.06
C THR A 390 40.61 -17.43 -3.74
N ALA A 391 40.12 -16.72 -2.71
CA ALA A 391 40.70 -15.45 -2.27
C ALA A 391 41.96 -15.61 -1.39
N ALA A 392 42.23 -16.82 -0.89
CA ALA A 392 43.39 -17.14 -0.06
C ALA A 392 44.56 -17.74 -0.87
N GLU A 393 44.30 -18.15 -2.11
CA GLU A 393 45.27 -18.54 -3.14
C GLU A 393 45.68 -17.30 -3.96
#